data_AF-A0A1A8MT95-F1
#
_entry.id   AF-A0A1A8MT95-F1
#
_cell.length_a   1.000
_cell.length_b   1.000
_cell.length_c   1.000
_cell.angle_alpha   90.00
_cell.angle_beta   90.00
_cell.angle_gamma   90.00
#
_symmetry.space_group_name_H-M   'P 1'
#
loop_
_entity.id
_entity.type
_entity.pdbx_description
1 polymer ?
#
loop_
_entity_poly.entity_id
_entity_poly.type
_entity_poly.pdbx_seq_one_letter_code
_entity_poly.pdbx_strand_id
1 'polypeptide(L)'
;FSTNHGLTWHLVKEACLPGMPSCSEFTAPSVYHPSEFKDWRRVTLPLPQKTWSSATRFRWIQSYYGEQDEWALDDIYIGQQCPNMCHGHGWCDHGHCRCDDGFSGADCQPSSPLSSSVLSDFESQDALLVTWQEVIGGEVVAPDMGCGVVSSGSSLYFSKAGLRQLMSWDLDTEWAEFVQFYLRVGGDWAECNQADSRE
;
A
#
# COMPACT_ATOMS: atom_id res chain seq x y z
N PHE A 1 7.57 -13.02 -13.26
CA PHE A 1 7.82 -12.97 -14.70
C PHE A 1 8.77 -14.08 -15.13
N SER A 2 8.81 -14.37 -16.43
CA SER A 2 9.74 -15.30 -17.07
C SER A 2 10.21 -14.70 -18.40
N THR A 3 11.53 -14.72 -18.64
CA THR A 3 12.17 -14.30 -19.90
C THR A 3 12.70 -15.48 -20.72
N ASN A 4 12.47 -16.71 -20.26
CA ASN A 4 12.94 -17.95 -20.88
C ASN A 4 11.78 -18.90 -21.20
N HIS A 5 10.71 -18.34 -21.77
CA HIS A 5 9.52 -19.09 -22.22
C HIS A 5 8.79 -19.89 -21.12
N GLY A 6 8.93 -19.48 -19.85
CA GLY A 6 8.23 -20.11 -18.71
C GLY A 6 9.01 -21.22 -18.01
N LEU A 7 10.29 -21.42 -18.32
CA LEU A 7 11.13 -22.41 -17.65
C LEU A 7 11.45 -22.02 -16.20
N THR A 8 11.78 -20.74 -15.96
CA THR A 8 11.95 -20.19 -14.60
C THR A 8 11.06 -18.99 -14.38
N TRP A 9 10.67 -18.78 -13.12
CA TRP A 9 9.78 -17.72 -12.69
C TRP A 9 10.38 -16.95 -11.53
N HIS A 10 10.34 -15.62 -11.61
CA HIS A 10 10.85 -14.68 -10.60
C HIS A 10 9.77 -13.67 -10.22
N LEU A 11 9.86 -13.00 -9.06
CA LEU A 11 8.94 -11.91 -8.74
C LEU A 11 9.15 -10.73 -9.70
N VAL A 12 8.09 -9.99 -10.02
CA VAL A 12 8.21 -8.79 -10.88
C VAL A 12 8.96 -7.70 -10.11
N LYS A 13 8.65 -7.54 -8.83
CA LYS A 13 9.33 -6.67 -7.89
C LYS A 13 9.78 -7.50 -6.71
N GLU A 14 11.07 -7.46 -6.41
CA GLU A 14 11.62 -8.11 -5.23
C GLU A 14 11.43 -7.21 -4.01
N ALA A 15 11.41 -7.81 -2.81
CA ALA A 15 11.40 -7.04 -1.58
C ALA A 15 12.74 -6.30 -1.41
N CYS A 16 12.68 -5.06 -0.95
CA CYS A 16 13.83 -4.32 -0.47
C CYS A 16 13.46 -3.76 0.90
N LEU A 17 13.93 -4.41 1.96
CA LEU A 17 13.56 -4.10 3.34
C LEU A 17 14.71 -3.38 4.07
N PRO A 18 14.39 -2.61 5.13
CA PRO A 18 15.40 -2.02 6.01
C PRO A 18 16.37 -3.09 6.55
N GLY A 19 17.68 -2.90 6.32
CA GLY A 19 18.72 -3.84 6.74
C GLY A 19 19.30 -4.70 5.61
N MET A 20 18.66 -4.75 4.44
CA MET A 20 19.23 -5.40 3.26
C MET A 20 20.31 -4.48 2.61
N PRO A 21 21.51 -5.00 2.31
CA PRO A 21 22.53 -4.22 1.63
C PRO A 21 22.10 -3.89 0.19
N SER A 22 22.37 -2.67 -0.26
CA SER A 22 22.12 -2.19 -1.64
C SER A 22 20.68 -1.84 -2.01
N CYS A 23 19.79 -1.62 -1.03
CA CYS A 23 18.48 -1.02 -1.30
C CYS A 23 18.62 0.49 -1.49
N SER A 24 18.31 0.99 -2.69
CA SER A 24 18.17 2.43 -2.94
C SER A 24 16.82 2.97 -2.45
N GLU A 25 15.79 2.12 -2.47
CA GLU A 25 14.43 2.43 -2.04
C GLU A 25 13.83 1.21 -1.36
N PHE A 26 13.00 1.42 -0.33
CA PHE A 26 12.28 0.33 0.33
C PHE A 26 11.05 -0.03 -0.47
N THR A 27 10.91 -1.31 -0.80
CA THR A 27 9.81 -1.76 -1.64
C THR A 27 9.24 -3.08 -1.17
N ALA A 28 7.92 -3.15 -1.09
CA ALA A 28 7.22 -4.42 -0.96
C ALA A 28 7.46 -5.29 -2.22
N PRO A 29 7.53 -6.62 -2.05
CA PRO A 29 7.60 -7.53 -3.19
C PRO A 29 6.29 -7.52 -3.98
N SER A 30 6.30 -8.04 -5.21
CA SER A 30 5.08 -8.30 -5.99
C SER A 30 4.36 -9.56 -5.48
N VAL A 31 4.01 -9.56 -4.20
CA VAL A 31 3.28 -10.59 -3.47
C VAL A 31 2.13 -9.89 -2.75
N TYR A 32 0.91 -10.36 -2.98
CA TYR A 32 -0.32 -9.67 -2.59
C TYR A 32 -1.03 -10.48 -1.51
N HIS A 33 -1.17 -9.90 -0.32
CA HIS A 33 -1.78 -10.57 0.82
C HIS A 33 -3.30 -10.30 0.85
N PRO A 34 -4.18 -11.32 1.07
CA PRO A 34 -5.63 -11.12 1.02
C PRO A 34 -6.18 -10.03 1.94
N SER A 35 -5.50 -9.75 3.07
CA SER A 35 -5.90 -8.66 3.98
C SER A 35 -5.87 -7.27 3.34
N GLU A 36 -5.07 -7.08 2.28
CA GLU A 36 -4.93 -5.83 1.52
C GLU A 36 -5.97 -5.70 0.40
N PHE A 37 -6.51 -6.83 -0.08
CA PHE A 37 -7.35 -6.94 -1.27
C PHE A 37 -8.73 -7.50 -0.91
N LYS A 38 -9.42 -6.87 0.04
CA LYS A 38 -10.82 -7.21 0.38
C LYS A 38 -11.81 -6.74 -0.67
N ASP A 39 -11.46 -5.65 -1.36
CA ASP A 39 -12.20 -5.03 -2.44
C ASP A 39 -11.28 -4.88 -3.67
N TRP A 40 -11.85 -4.51 -4.82
CA TRP A 40 -11.09 -4.23 -6.03
C TRP A 40 -10.03 -3.15 -5.78
N ARG A 41 -8.77 -3.50 -6.04
CA ARG A 41 -7.63 -2.60 -5.85
C ARG A 41 -6.74 -2.64 -7.07
N ARG A 42 -6.42 -1.45 -7.59
CA ARG A 42 -5.50 -1.30 -8.71
C ARG A 42 -4.06 -1.40 -8.23
N VAL A 43 -3.27 -2.22 -8.92
CA VAL A 43 -1.83 -2.35 -8.68
C VAL A 43 -1.07 -1.87 -9.91
N THR A 44 -0.28 -0.82 -9.73
CA THR A 44 0.52 -0.20 -10.80
C THR A 44 2.01 -0.40 -10.50
N LEU A 45 2.72 -1.08 -11.39
CA LEU A 45 4.15 -1.36 -11.21
C LEU A 45 4.96 -0.90 -12.44
N PRO A 46 6.00 -0.06 -12.26
CA PRO A 46 6.99 0.13 -13.31
C PRO A 46 7.76 -1.19 -13.51
N LEU A 47 7.85 -1.66 -14.75
CA LEU A 47 8.52 -2.90 -15.06
C LEU A 47 10.05 -2.75 -14.94
N PRO A 48 10.72 -3.46 -14.00
CA PRO A 48 12.17 -3.36 -13.86
C PRO A 48 12.90 -3.86 -15.10
N GLN A 49 14.10 -3.35 -15.37
CA GLN A 49 14.90 -3.73 -16.56
C GLN A 49 15.12 -5.25 -16.69
N LYS A 50 15.20 -5.99 -15.58
CA LYS A 50 15.32 -7.46 -15.57
C LYS A 50 14.15 -8.17 -16.27
N THR A 51 13.00 -7.50 -16.34
CA THR A 51 11.80 -8.00 -17.01
C THR A 51 11.80 -7.68 -18.50
N TRP A 52 12.74 -6.90 -19.02
CA TRP A 52 12.74 -6.48 -20.43
C TRP A 52 13.36 -7.57 -21.29
N SER A 53 12.55 -8.16 -22.17
CA SER A 53 12.99 -9.08 -23.22
C SER A 53 12.01 -8.98 -24.40
N SER A 54 12.34 -9.62 -25.51
CA SER A 54 11.43 -9.71 -26.67
C SER A 54 10.18 -10.54 -26.41
N ALA A 55 10.16 -11.36 -25.35
CA ALA A 55 9.07 -12.29 -25.07
C ALA A 55 8.89 -12.58 -23.56
N THR A 56 8.76 -11.53 -22.75
CA THR A 56 8.52 -11.68 -21.30
C THR A 56 7.10 -12.15 -21.02
N ARG A 57 6.96 -13.14 -20.14
CA ARG A 57 5.67 -13.67 -19.66
C ARG A 57 5.45 -13.29 -18.20
N PHE A 58 4.20 -12.97 -17.88
CA PHE A 58 3.73 -12.70 -16.53
C PHE A 58 2.79 -13.81 -16.07
N ARG A 59 2.73 -14.04 -14.76
CA ARG A 59 1.91 -15.07 -14.14
C ARG A 59 1.52 -14.58 -12.76
N TRP A 60 0.22 -14.59 -12.50
CA TRP A 60 -0.35 -14.53 -11.17
C TRP A 60 -0.58 -15.96 -10.72
N ILE A 61 -0.16 -16.28 -9.49
CA ILE A 61 -0.21 -17.64 -8.99
C ILE A 61 -0.45 -17.61 -7.48
N GLN A 62 -1.35 -18.46 -7.03
CA GLN A 62 -1.54 -18.81 -5.65
C GLN A 62 -1.03 -20.24 -5.45
N SER A 63 0.11 -20.40 -4.78
CA SER A 63 0.76 -21.71 -4.60
C SER A 63 0.07 -22.59 -3.57
N TYR A 64 -0.60 -21.96 -2.60
CA TYR A 64 -1.31 -22.63 -1.52
C TYR A 64 -2.71 -22.03 -1.45
N TYR A 65 -3.73 -22.86 -1.58
CA TYR A 65 -5.12 -22.43 -1.56
C TYR A 65 -5.98 -23.40 -0.73
N GLY A 66 -6.94 -22.85 0.00
CA GLY A 66 -8.05 -23.57 0.62
C GLY A 66 -9.31 -23.52 -0.24
N GLU A 67 -10.36 -24.23 0.17
CA GLU A 67 -11.65 -24.27 -0.57
C GLU A 67 -12.38 -22.92 -0.62
N GLN A 68 -12.03 -21.98 0.26
CA GLN A 68 -12.65 -20.65 0.37
C GLN A 68 -11.81 -19.54 -0.26
N ASP A 69 -10.65 -19.88 -0.84
CA ASP A 69 -9.75 -18.87 -1.40
C ASP A 69 -10.20 -18.51 -2.81
N GLU A 70 -10.67 -17.27 -2.97
CA GLU A 70 -11.08 -16.71 -4.25
C GLU A 70 -10.28 -15.43 -4.54
N TRP A 71 -9.88 -15.27 -5.80
CA TRP A 71 -9.25 -14.05 -6.29
C TRP A 71 -9.61 -13.84 -7.75
N ALA A 72 -9.66 -12.57 -8.14
CA ALA A 72 -9.95 -12.18 -9.51
C ALA A 72 -8.92 -11.14 -9.98
N LEU A 73 -8.76 -11.06 -11.30
CA LEU A 73 -8.02 -10.00 -11.96
C LEU A 73 -8.96 -9.37 -12.97
N ASP A 74 -8.81 -8.06 -13.15
CA ASP A 74 -9.49 -7.31 -14.20
C ASP A 74 -8.56 -6.21 -14.73
N ASP A 75 -8.89 -5.64 -15.89
CA ASP A 75 -8.21 -4.48 -16.49
C ASP A 75 -6.68 -4.62 -16.59
N ILE A 76 -6.19 -5.81 -16.95
CA ILE A 76 -4.74 -6.08 -17.06
C ILE A 76 -4.15 -5.31 -18.24
N TYR A 77 -3.33 -4.29 -17.94
CA TYR A 77 -2.51 -3.57 -18.92
C TYR A 77 -1.02 -3.83 -18.70
N ILE A 78 -0.34 -4.36 -19.73
CA ILE A 78 1.11 -4.54 -19.76
C ILE A 78 1.61 -4.01 -21.09
N GLY A 79 2.29 -2.86 -21.09
CA GLY A 79 2.69 -2.24 -22.33
C GLY A 79 3.49 -0.96 -22.15
N GLN A 80 3.33 -0.07 -23.11
CA GLN A 80 3.97 1.24 -23.10
C GLN A 80 3.60 2.01 -21.83
N GLN A 81 4.61 2.55 -21.17
CA GLN A 81 4.40 3.38 -19.99
C GLN A 81 3.64 4.66 -20.37
N CYS A 82 2.55 4.93 -19.66
CA CYS A 82 1.89 6.23 -19.70
C CYS A 82 2.74 7.30 -19.00
N PRO A 83 2.57 8.59 -19.36
CA PRO A 83 3.23 9.69 -18.67
C PRO A 83 3.02 9.59 -17.15
N ASN A 84 4.11 9.64 -16.39
CA ASN A 84 4.12 9.56 -14.92
C ASN A 84 3.30 8.41 -14.31
N MET A 85 3.07 7.31 -15.05
CA MET A 85 2.15 6.23 -14.66
C MET A 85 0.76 6.75 -14.24
N CYS A 86 0.27 7.79 -14.91
CA CYS A 86 -0.99 8.48 -14.59
C CYS A 86 -1.06 8.99 -13.15
N HIS A 87 0.11 9.29 -12.54
CA HIS A 87 0.26 9.65 -11.13
C HIS A 87 -0.42 8.69 -10.13
N GLY A 88 -0.73 7.46 -10.55
CA GLY A 88 -1.51 6.52 -9.74
C GLY A 88 -3.03 6.76 -9.71
N HIS A 89 -3.53 7.83 -10.34
CA HIS A 89 -4.94 8.25 -10.35
C HIS A 89 -5.65 7.99 -11.68
N GLY A 90 -5.32 6.86 -12.29
CA GLY A 90 -5.94 6.41 -13.51
C GLY A 90 -5.32 5.11 -14.00
N TRP A 91 -5.84 4.60 -15.11
CA TRP A 91 -5.30 3.44 -15.79
C TRP A 91 -4.77 3.81 -17.17
N CYS A 92 -3.76 3.06 -17.61
CA CYS A 92 -3.09 3.32 -18.88
C CYS A 92 -3.77 2.53 -20.00
N ASP A 93 -4.16 3.25 -21.06
CA ASP A 93 -4.74 2.70 -22.28
C ASP A 93 -3.87 3.09 -23.46
N HIS A 94 -3.06 2.14 -23.95
CA HIS A 94 -2.19 2.33 -25.12
C HIS A 94 -1.31 3.61 -25.04
N GLY A 95 -0.73 3.90 -23.86
CA GLY A 95 0.12 5.07 -23.64
C GLY A 95 -0.62 6.36 -23.29
N HIS A 96 -1.95 6.32 -23.17
CA HIS A 96 -2.79 7.43 -22.73
C HIS A 96 -3.46 7.14 -21.39
N CYS A 97 -3.50 8.12 -20.49
CA CYS A 97 -4.15 7.96 -19.21
C CYS A 97 -5.67 8.14 -19.29
N ARG A 98 -6.40 7.24 -18.64
CA ARG A 98 -7.82 7.38 -18.32
C ARG A 98 -7.94 7.58 -16.81
N CYS A 99 -8.31 8.80 -16.42
CA CYS A 99 -8.24 9.24 -15.02
C CYS A 99 -9.45 8.79 -14.21
N ASP A 100 -9.21 8.62 -12.91
CA ASP A 100 -10.26 8.39 -11.92
C ASP A 100 -11.05 9.67 -11.64
N ASP A 101 -12.18 9.53 -10.97
CA ASP A 101 -12.99 10.66 -10.53
C ASP A 101 -12.19 11.63 -9.65
N GLY A 102 -12.31 12.93 -9.94
CA GLY A 102 -11.55 13.98 -9.25
C GLY A 102 -10.19 14.29 -9.90
N PHE A 103 -9.73 13.47 -10.85
CA PHE A 103 -8.46 13.66 -11.55
C PHE A 103 -8.67 13.89 -13.05
N SER A 104 -7.80 14.69 -13.65
CA SER A 104 -7.91 15.03 -15.07
C SER A 104 -6.55 15.43 -15.68
N GLY A 105 -6.54 15.71 -16.98
CA GLY A 105 -5.32 16.03 -17.72
C GLY A 105 -4.66 14.80 -18.35
N ALA A 106 -3.48 15.00 -18.95
CA ALA A 106 -2.79 13.96 -19.71
C ALA A 106 -2.18 12.85 -18.85
N ASP A 107 -1.96 13.13 -17.56
CA ASP A 107 -1.33 12.26 -16.58
C ASP A 107 -2.07 12.25 -15.22
N CYS A 108 -3.35 12.63 -15.21
CA CYS A 108 -4.26 12.52 -14.07
C CYS A 108 -3.84 13.30 -12.81
N GLN A 109 -3.70 14.60 -12.99
CA GLN A 109 -3.50 15.53 -11.88
C GLN A 109 -4.82 15.85 -11.16
N PRO A 110 -4.77 16.27 -9.89
CA PRO A 110 -5.96 16.68 -9.15
C PRO A 110 -6.71 17.81 -9.87
N SER A 111 -8.04 17.66 -10.01
CA SER A 111 -8.88 18.67 -10.64
C SER A 111 -9.27 19.82 -9.69
N SER A 112 -9.06 19.62 -8.39
CA SER A 112 -9.27 20.61 -7.33
C SER A 112 -8.07 20.61 -6.38
N PRO A 113 -7.84 21.73 -5.65
CA PRO A 113 -6.78 21.79 -4.64
C PRO A 113 -6.92 20.67 -3.61
N LEU A 114 -5.79 20.04 -3.25
CA LEU A 114 -5.72 19.02 -2.21
C LEU A 114 -5.69 19.68 -0.82
N SER A 115 -6.05 18.92 0.22
CA SER A 115 -5.82 19.39 1.59
C SER A 115 -4.32 19.50 1.86
N SER A 116 -3.90 20.53 2.60
CA SER A 116 -2.49 20.70 2.96
C SER A 116 -2.12 20.06 4.31
N SER A 117 -3.09 19.47 5.01
CA SER A 117 -2.86 18.89 6.34
C SER A 117 -3.86 17.79 6.67
N VAL A 118 -3.46 16.93 7.59
CA VAL A 118 -4.30 15.93 8.24
C VAL A 118 -3.98 15.92 9.73
N LEU A 119 -5.00 15.87 10.58
CA LEU A 119 -4.88 15.75 12.02
C LEU A 119 -5.91 14.73 12.50
N SER A 120 -5.46 13.79 13.33
CA SER A 120 -6.30 12.75 13.89
C SER A 120 -5.86 12.48 15.32
N ASP A 121 -6.79 12.66 16.27
CA ASP A 121 -6.59 12.36 17.69
C ASP A 121 -6.90 10.89 18.03
N PHE A 122 -7.59 10.19 17.13
CA PHE A 122 -8.01 8.79 17.26
C PHE A 122 -8.97 8.54 18.44
N GLU A 123 -9.85 9.50 18.74
CA GLU A 123 -10.91 9.33 19.75
C GLU A 123 -12.20 8.69 19.20
N SER A 124 -12.35 8.62 17.87
CA SER A 124 -13.54 8.06 17.22
C SER A 124 -13.20 7.18 16.02
N GLN A 125 -13.74 5.96 16.01
CA GLN A 125 -13.62 5.01 14.90
C GLN A 125 -14.26 5.55 13.62
N ASP A 126 -15.38 6.26 13.71
CA ASP A 126 -16.05 6.84 12.54
C ASP A 126 -15.23 7.98 11.95
N ALA A 127 -14.65 8.84 12.80
CA ALA A 127 -13.79 9.93 12.36
C ALA A 127 -12.52 9.40 11.66
N LEU A 128 -11.95 8.30 12.16
CA LEU A 128 -10.81 7.63 11.53
C LEU A 128 -11.15 7.21 10.09
N LEU A 129 -12.29 6.57 9.86
CA LEU A 129 -12.67 6.03 8.55
C LEU A 129 -13.03 7.11 7.52
N VAL A 130 -13.32 8.35 7.97
CA VAL A 130 -13.56 9.50 7.08
C VAL A 130 -12.27 10.25 6.77
N THR A 131 -11.40 10.40 7.77
CA THR A 131 -10.19 11.23 7.67
C THR A 131 -9.10 10.57 6.84
N TRP A 132 -9.02 9.23 6.89
CA TRP A 132 -7.97 8.46 6.24
C TRP A 132 -8.53 7.73 5.02
N GLN A 133 -7.72 7.64 3.96
CA GLN A 133 -8.11 6.93 2.74
C GLN A 133 -8.23 5.43 3.01
N GLU A 134 -7.36 4.89 3.85
CA GLU A 134 -7.34 3.45 4.12
C GLU A 134 -6.81 3.14 5.52
N VAL A 135 -7.47 2.19 6.19
CA VAL A 135 -7.04 1.60 7.47
C VAL A 135 -7.10 0.09 7.35
N ILE A 136 -5.96 -0.57 7.36
CA ILE A 136 -5.86 -2.04 7.31
C ILE A 136 -5.28 -2.56 8.60
N GLY A 137 -6.00 -3.48 9.23
CA GLY A 137 -5.51 -4.23 10.39
C GLY A 137 -5.43 -3.43 11.71
N GLY A 138 -5.92 -2.19 11.71
CA GLY A 138 -5.99 -1.33 12.90
C GLY A 138 -7.41 -0.90 13.25
N GLU A 139 -7.61 -0.51 14.50
CA GLU A 139 -8.84 0.08 15.02
C GLU A 139 -8.55 1.03 16.19
N VAL A 140 -9.49 1.94 16.46
CA VAL A 140 -9.42 2.81 17.64
C VAL A 140 -9.73 1.99 18.88
N VAL A 141 -8.84 2.05 19.88
CA VAL A 141 -9.02 1.37 21.16
C VAL A 141 -9.01 2.34 22.34
N ALA A 142 -9.67 1.96 23.42
CA ALA A 142 -9.72 2.70 24.68
C ALA A 142 -8.36 2.68 25.41
N PRO A 143 -8.11 3.63 26.34
CA PRO A 143 -6.86 3.74 27.11
C PRO A 143 -6.40 2.48 27.87
N ASP A 144 -7.33 1.60 28.20
CA ASP A 144 -7.13 0.36 28.97
C ASP A 144 -6.91 -0.88 28.10
N MET A 145 -6.93 -0.72 26.77
CA MET A 145 -6.80 -1.80 25.79
C MET A 145 -5.52 -1.68 24.95
N GLY A 146 -5.08 -2.79 24.35
CA GLY A 146 -4.00 -2.79 23.37
C GLY A 146 -2.65 -2.35 23.94
N CYS A 147 -2.08 -1.28 23.40
CA CYS A 147 -0.80 -0.71 23.86
C CYS A 147 -0.94 0.39 24.92
N GLY A 148 -2.15 0.59 25.45
CA GLY A 148 -2.48 1.63 26.42
C GLY A 148 -2.36 3.05 25.84
N VAL A 149 -2.27 4.04 26.72
CA VAL A 149 -2.16 5.46 26.31
C VAL A 149 -0.80 5.72 25.64
N VAL A 150 -0.84 6.23 24.41
CA VAL A 150 0.36 6.63 23.65
C VAL A 150 0.67 8.12 23.82
N SER A 151 -0.34 8.98 23.69
CA SER A 151 -0.23 10.43 23.90
C SER A 151 -1.25 10.90 24.94
N SER A 152 -2.53 10.75 24.63
CA SER A 152 -3.66 10.98 25.54
C SER A 152 -4.85 10.20 25.03
N GLY A 153 -5.74 9.76 25.94
CA GLY A 153 -7.01 9.14 25.54
C GLY A 153 -6.84 7.88 24.70
N SER A 154 -7.71 7.73 23.72
CA SER A 154 -7.74 6.59 22.80
C SER A 154 -6.59 6.61 21.80
N SER A 155 -6.35 5.48 21.13
CA SER A 155 -5.29 5.39 20.12
C SER A 155 -5.64 4.43 19.00
N LEU A 156 -5.04 4.64 17.83
CA LEU A 156 -5.09 3.68 16.74
C LEU A 156 -4.12 2.52 17.02
N TYR A 157 -4.67 1.31 17.11
CA TYR A 157 -3.93 0.11 17.50
C TYR A 157 -4.01 -0.95 16.40
N PHE A 158 -2.84 -1.41 15.94
CA PHE A 158 -2.69 -2.40 14.87
C PHE A 158 -2.40 -3.79 15.44
N SER A 159 -3.43 -4.63 15.56
CA SER A 159 -3.33 -5.98 16.15
C SER A 159 -3.65 -7.10 15.18
N LYS A 160 -4.48 -6.83 14.18
CA LYS A 160 -5.01 -7.88 13.30
C LYS A 160 -3.88 -8.51 12.49
N ALA A 161 -4.08 -9.78 12.13
CA ALA A 161 -3.15 -10.51 11.29
C ALA A 161 -3.18 -9.99 9.85
N GLY A 162 -2.04 -10.12 9.14
CA GLY A 162 -1.87 -9.60 7.79
C GLY A 162 -1.26 -8.19 7.76
N LEU A 163 -1.52 -7.46 6.69
CA LEU A 163 -1.02 -6.10 6.50
C LEU A 163 -1.58 -5.16 7.56
N ARG A 164 -0.72 -4.29 8.10
CA ARG A 164 -1.05 -3.23 9.06
C ARG A 164 -0.64 -1.91 8.45
N GLN A 165 -1.62 -1.10 8.07
CA GLN A 165 -1.39 0.11 7.27
C GLN A 165 -2.38 1.21 7.61
N LEU A 166 -1.88 2.45 7.62
CA LEU A 166 -2.65 3.68 7.62
C LEU A 166 -2.22 4.50 6.41
N MET A 167 -3.16 4.87 5.55
CA MET A 167 -2.88 5.68 4.35
C MET A 167 -3.76 6.93 4.36
N SER A 168 -3.13 8.10 4.24
CA SER A 168 -3.85 9.37 4.07
C SER A 168 -4.40 9.49 2.65
N TRP A 169 -5.36 10.38 2.47
CA TRP A 169 -5.62 10.94 1.13
C TRP A 169 -4.39 11.69 0.62
N ASP A 170 -4.35 11.99 -0.68
CA ASP A 170 -3.30 12.84 -1.24
C ASP A 170 -3.36 14.24 -0.61
N LEU A 171 -2.20 14.74 -0.21
CA LEU A 171 -2.04 16.04 0.42
C LEU A 171 -1.12 16.92 -0.42
N ASP A 172 -1.42 18.22 -0.45
CA ASP A 172 -0.48 19.21 -0.94
C ASP A 172 0.54 19.53 0.16
N THR A 173 1.76 19.02 -0.01
CA THR A 173 2.85 19.17 0.96
C THR A 173 3.90 20.17 0.54
N GLU A 174 3.67 21.01 -0.48
CA GLU A 174 4.64 22.01 -0.95
C GLU A 174 5.12 22.94 0.19
N TRP A 175 4.22 23.25 1.12
CA TRP A 175 4.47 24.13 2.26
C TRP A 175 4.38 23.42 3.62
N ALA A 176 4.33 22.08 3.62
CA ALA A 176 4.28 21.32 4.86
C ALA A 176 5.67 21.30 5.52
N GLU A 177 5.74 21.74 6.79
CA GLU A 177 7.01 21.82 7.51
C GLU A 177 7.41 20.51 8.19
N PHE A 178 6.45 19.73 8.67
CA PHE A 178 6.72 18.50 9.41
C PHE A 178 5.57 17.48 9.31
N VAL A 179 5.92 16.22 9.56
CA VAL A 179 4.98 15.16 9.90
C VAL A 179 5.30 14.75 11.33
N GLN A 180 4.31 14.83 12.22
CA GLN A 180 4.47 14.51 13.63
C GLN A 180 3.41 13.51 14.07
N PHE A 181 3.85 12.47 14.76
CA PHE A 181 2.99 11.48 15.37
C PHE A 181 3.68 10.89 16.61
N TYR A 182 2.89 10.30 17.49
CA TYR A 182 3.39 9.47 18.57
C TYR A 182 3.29 8.02 18.14
N LEU A 183 4.36 7.25 18.33
CA LEU A 183 4.43 5.85 17.96
C LEU A 183 4.87 5.00 19.13
N ARG A 184 4.18 3.88 19.33
CA ARG A 184 4.60 2.82 20.23
C ARG A 184 4.60 1.50 19.48
N VAL A 185 5.76 0.83 19.47
CA VAL A 185 5.91 -0.50 18.90
C VAL A 185 6.27 -1.46 20.03
N GLY A 186 5.30 -2.26 20.43
CA GLY A 186 5.45 -3.26 21.49
C GLY A 186 5.61 -2.71 22.91
N GLY A 187 5.78 -3.65 23.83
CA GLY A 187 5.79 -3.44 25.28
C GLY A 187 5.88 -4.77 26.03
N ASP A 188 5.69 -4.71 27.35
CA ASP A 188 5.84 -5.87 28.23
C ASP A 188 4.50 -6.58 28.53
N TRP A 189 3.43 -6.23 27.81
CA TRP A 189 2.08 -6.76 28.03
C TRP A 189 1.67 -7.72 26.91
N ALA A 190 0.78 -8.66 27.21
CA ALA A 190 0.35 -9.67 26.24
C ALA A 190 -0.30 -9.07 24.98
N GLU A 191 -1.06 -7.98 25.13
CA GLU A 191 -1.72 -7.28 24.00
C GLU A 191 -0.79 -6.31 23.26
N CYS A 192 0.38 -6.01 23.82
CA CYS A 192 1.36 -5.14 23.20
C CYS A 192 2.73 -5.75 23.43
N ASN A 193 2.97 -6.88 22.78
CA ASN A 193 4.19 -7.67 22.95
C ASN A 193 5.38 -7.02 22.23
N GLN A 194 6.60 -7.35 22.68
CA GLN A 194 7.82 -6.86 22.03
C GLN A 194 7.91 -7.36 20.58
N ALA A 195 8.42 -6.51 19.69
CA ALA A 195 8.79 -6.91 18.35
C ALA A 195 9.94 -7.93 18.42
N ASP A 196 9.75 -9.07 17.77
CA ASP A 196 10.63 -10.23 17.81
C ASP A 196 11.66 -10.25 16.68
N SER A 197 11.45 -9.44 15.64
CA SER A 197 12.31 -9.35 14.46
C SER A 197 12.37 -7.93 13.90
N ARG A 198 13.42 -7.65 13.11
CA ARG A 198 13.58 -6.40 12.35
C ARG A 198 13.02 -6.49 10.92
N GLU A 199 12.57 -7.67 10.52
CA GLU A 199 12.14 -8.01 9.15
C GLU A 199 10.67 -8.38 9.13
#